data_AF-Q6FJD6-F1
#
_entry.id   AF-Q6FJD6-F1
#
_cell.length_a   1.000
_cell.length_b   1.000
_cell.length_c   1.000
_cell.angle_alpha   90.00
_cell.angle_beta   90.00
_cell.angle_gamma   90.00
#
_symmetry.space_group_name_H-M   'P 1'
#
loop_
_entity.id
_entity.type
_entity.pdbx_description
1 polymer ?
#
loop_
_entity_poly.entity_id
_entity_poly.type
_entity_poly.pdbx_seq_one_letter_code
_entity_poly.pdbx_strand_id
1 'polypeptide(L)'
;MFWFRDKRTLVQRYTADLAQITTQIHDLDKSIKHGSKRVARLQRQVTYFGLSAITLLGSYMFLNYTPAITVIAMAGAVAIVVIVKLLLSRMYQVYHQYRIKKLSQLRGLHQKKLDKLKEETNYNATSSIIQRFSSGETQSEDAVILMDEEISKKYNELTELQKQLTELKQNEKKLMDPKERDVWFDKVLGVLSGGDEMAPKPIICTNCNEHCGAYRLLNRPLKYVCPNCGIKIDETAKMEQAVNEEVNEDKTK
;
A
#
# COMPACT_ATOMS: atom_id res chain seq x y z
N MET A 1 34.02 -7.52 39.63
CA MET A 1 33.26 -6.27 39.42
C MET A 1 33.88 -5.55 38.24
N PHE A 2 33.44 -5.85 37.01
CA PHE A 2 33.95 -5.23 35.78
C PHE A 2 32.81 -4.44 35.13
N TRP A 3 32.78 -3.13 35.36
CA TRP A 3 31.92 -2.21 34.63
C TRP A 3 32.59 -1.88 33.30
N PHE A 4 32.24 -2.62 32.25
CA PHE A 4 32.61 -2.24 30.89
C PHE A 4 31.92 -0.91 30.56
N ARG A 5 32.72 0.16 30.50
CA ARG A 5 32.30 1.49 30.06
C ARG A 5 32.04 1.43 28.55
N ASP A 6 30.77 1.27 28.19
CA ASP A 6 30.30 1.25 26.81
C ASP A 6 30.71 2.56 26.11
N LYS A 7 31.52 2.47 25.06
CA LYS A 7 32.08 3.62 24.33
C LYS A 7 31.17 4.10 23.19
N ARG A 8 29.99 3.50 23.01
CA ARG A 8 29.08 3.83 21.91
C ARG A 8 28.53 5.24 22.04
N THR A 9 28.37 5.93 20.90
CA THR A 9 27.70 7.24 20.87
C THR A 9 26.24 7.09 21.27
N LEU A 10 25.64 8.14 21.82
CA LEU A 10 24.23 8.14 22.24
C LEU A 10 23.31 7.61 21.13
N VAL A 11 23.51 8.11 19.91
CA VAL A 11 22.77 7.68 18.71
C VAL A 11 22.96 6.18 18.42
N GLN A 12 24.19 5.66 18.50
CA GLN A 12 24.45 4.23 18.30
C GLN A 12 23.74 3.34 19.33
N ARG A 13 23.64 3.80 20.59
CA ARG A 13 22.93 3.06 21.63
C ARG A 13 21.43 3.01 21.36
N TYR A 14 20.81 4.15 21.07
CA TYR A 14 19.37 4.20 20.79
C TYR A 14 19.00 3.47 19.50
N THR A 15 19.82 3.57 18.44
CA THR A 15 19.59 2.83 17.19
C THR A 15 19.64 1.33 17.41
N ALA A 16 20.62 0.81 18.17
CA ALA A 16 20.69 -0.60 18.54
C ALA A 16 19.46 -1.04 19.37
N ASP A 17 19.06 -0.24 20.36
CA ASP A 17 17.91 -0.52 21.21
C ASP A 17 16.58 -0.53 20.43
N LEU A 18 16.38 0.43 19.52
CA LEU A 18 15.19 0.53 18.68
C LEU A 18 15.16 -0.60 17.65
N ALA A 19 16.31 -0.94 17.05
CA ALA A 19 16.45 -2.10 16.18
C ALA A 19 16.09 -3.41 16.91
N GLN A 20 16.54 -3.57 18.16
CA GLN A 20 16.19 -4.73 18.97
C GLN A 20 14.68 -4.80 19.29
N ILE A 21 14.05 -3.67 19.63
CA ILE A 21 12.61 -3.65 19.92
C ILE A 21 11.81 -3.93 18.64
N THR A 22 12.21 -3.38 17.50
CA THR A 22 11.52 -3.60 16.22
C THR A 22 11.61 -5.04 15.75
N THR A 23 12.77 -5.70 15.88
CA THR A 23 12.89 -7.13 15.59
C THR A 23 12.02 -7.98 16.51
N GLN A 24 11.99 -7.67 17.82
CA GLN A 24 11.09 -8.35 18.76
C GLN A 24 9.61 -8.17 18.40
N ILE A 25 9.20 -6.97 17.98
CA ILE A 25 7.84 -6.72 17.50
C ILE A 25 7.56 -7.57 16.27
N HIS A 26 8.48 -7.61 15.30
CA HIS A 26 8.32 -8.39 14.06
C HIS A 26 8.19 -9.90 14.35
N ASP A 27 9.06 -10.45 15.20
CA ASP A 27 9.03 -11.86 15.57
C ASP A 27 7.76 -12.23 16.33
N LEU A 28 7.30 -11.35 17.23
CA LEU A 28 6.04 -11.54 17.93
C LEU A 28 4.85 -11.50 16.96
N ASP A 29 4.80 -10.54 16.04
CA ASP A 29 3.72 -10.43 15.05
C ASP A 29 3.69 -11.64 14.12
N LYS A 30 4.85 -12.05 13.61
CA LYS A 30 5.03 -13.24 12.79
C LYS A 30 4.52 -14.49 13.52
N SER A 31 4.92 -14.70 14.77
CA SER A 31 4.48 -15.88 15.54
C SER A 31 2.98 -15.88 15.84
N ILE A 32 2.34 -14.72 16.05
CA ILE A 32 0.88 -14.60 16.18
C ILE A 32 0.18 -15.04 14.89
N LYS A 33 0.65 -14.52 13.74
CA LYS A 33 0.09 -14.82 12.41
C LYS A 33 0.23 -16.29 12.03
N HIS A 34 1.33 -16.93 12.40
CA HIS A 34 1.53 -18.36 12.15
C HIS A 34 0.67 -19.22 13.10
N GLY A 35 0.49 -18.78 14.35
CA GLY A 35 -0.38 -19.44 15.32
C GLY A 35 -1.83 -19.52 14.88
N SER A 36 -2.41 -18.42 14.38
CA SER A 36 -3.81 -18.39 13.92
C SER A 36 -4.08 -19.39 12.78
N LYS A 37 -3.17 -19.46 11.80
CA LYS A 37 -3.25 -20.43 10.69
C LYS A 37 -3.17 -21.88 11.15
N ARG A 38 -2.36 -22.19 12.16
CA ARG A 38 -2.26 -23.55 12.72
C ARG A 38 -3.55 -23.94 13.42
N VAL A 39 -4.11 -23.04 14.23
CA VAL A 39 -5.35 -23.28 14.96
C VAL A 39 -6.54 -23.46 14.01
N ALA A 40 -6.66 -22.65 12.96
CA ALA A 40 -7.70 -22.80 11.95
C ALA A 40 -7.62 -24.17 11.24
N ARG A 41 -6.41 -24.62 10.88
CA ARG A 41 -6.19 -25.96 10.31
C ARG A 41 -6.59 -27.06 11.30
N LEU A 42 -6.22 -26.92 12.57
CA LEU A 42 -6.51 -27.90 13.60
C LEU A 42 -8.01 -27.98 13.90
N GLN A 43 -8.72 -26.85 13.95
CA GLN A 43 -10.17 -26.82 14.08
C GLN A 43 -10.88 -27.53 12.91
N ARG A 44 -10.38 -27.34 11.68
CA ARG A 44 -10.88 -28.03 10.48
C ARG A 44 -10.61 -29.54 10.54
N GLN A 45 -9.44 -29.96 10.99
CA GLN A 45 -9.13 -31.38 11.19
C GLN A 45 -10.03 -32.00 12.27
N VAL A 46 -10.23 -31.32 13.41
CA VAL A 46 -11.14 -31.79 14.47
C VAL A 46 -12.57 -31.95 13.97
N THR A 47 -13.07 -31.07 13.09
CA THR A 47 -14.40 -31.26 12.48
C THR A 47 -14.46 -32.48 11.58
N TYR A 48 -13.45 -32.70 10.74
CA TYR A 48 -13.45 -33.86 9.85
C TYR A 48 -13.35 -35.18 10.62
N PHE A 49 -12.39 -35.28 11.55
CA PHE A 49 -12.23 -36.47 12.38
C PHE A 49 -13.42 -36.69 13.32
N GLY A 50 -14.00 -35.63 13.87
CA GLY A 50 -15.19 -35.70 14.70
C GLY A 50 -16.39 -36.26 13.92
N LEU A 51 -16.66 -35.73 12.72
CA LEU A 51 -17.74 -36.23 11.86
C LEU A 51 -17.51 -37.69 11.44
N SER A 52 -16.30 -38.04 11.01
CA SER A 52 -15.99 -39.43 10.61
C SER A 52 -16.11 -40.42 11.78
N ALA A 53 -15.70 -40.02 12.99
CA ALA A 53 -15.85 -40.85 14.18
C ALA A 53 -17.31 -41.04 14.55
N ILE A 54 -18.14 -39.99 14.50
CA ILE A 54 -19.57 -40.05 14.77
C ILE A 54 -20.27 -41.01 13.79
N THR A 55 -19.95 -40.94 12.49
CA THR A 55 -20.55 -41.85 11.50
C THR A 55 -20.17 -43.32 11.73
N LEU A 56 -18.91 -43.60 12.07
CA LEU A 56 -18.44 -44.96 12.34
C LEU A 56 -19.06 -45.52 13.64
N LEU A 57 -19.11 -44.71 14.69
CA LEU A 57 -19.66 -45.12 15.98
C LEU A 57 -21.17 -45.35 15.90
N GLY A 58 -21.89 -44.48 15.18
CA GLY A 58 -23.32 -44.63 14.92
C GLY A 58 -23.64 -45.91 14.15
N SER A 59 -22.87 -46.20 13.09
CA SER A 59 -23.03 -47.43 12.30
C SER A 59 -22.82 -48.69 13.12
N TYR A 60 -21.81 -48.71 14.01
CA TYR A 60 -21.54 -49.86 14.89
C TYR A 60 -22.64 -50.05 15.95
N MET A 61 -23.08 -48.95 16.58
CA MET A 61 -24.09 -49.00 17.64
C MET A 61 -25.47 -49.43 17.12
N PHE A 62 -25.83 -49.07 15.88
CA PHE A 62 -27.11 -49.44 15.27
C PHE A 62 -27.30 -50.94 15.10
N LEU A 63 -26.21 -51.69 14.86
CA LEU A 63 -26.28 -53.14 14.64
C LEU A 63 -26.41 -53.95 15.95
N ASN A 64 -26.05 -53.37 17.09
CA ASN A 64 -25.83 -54.14 18.33
C ASN A 64 -26.75 -53.72 19.50
N TYR A 65 -27.38 -52.54 19.42
CA TYR A 65 -28.16 -51.95 20.52
C TYR A 65 -29.57 -51.49 20.10
N THR A 66 -30.46 -51.31 21.09
CA THR A 66 -31.81 -50.74 20.88
C THR A 66 -31.75 -49.30 20.35
N PRO A 67 -32.70 -48.88 19.48
CA PRO A 67 -32.64 -47.59 18.80
C PRO A 67 -32.59 -46.38 19.76
N ALA A 68 -33.25 -46.45 20.92
CA ALA A 68 -33.26 -45.36 21.90
C ALA A 68 -31.86 -45.01 22.43
N ILE A 69 -31.03 -46.01 22.73
CA ILE A 69 -29.67 -45.83 23.27
C ILE A 69 -28.75 -45.21 22.20
N THR A 70 -28.93 -45.59 20.94
CA THR A 70 -28.10 -45.08 19.82
C THR A 70 -28.27 -43.57 19.60
N VAL A 71 -29.50 -43.06 19.72
CA VAL A 71 -29.80 -41.62 19.53
C VAL A 71 -29.17 -40.78 20.64
N ILE A 72 -29.27 -41.24 21.90
CA ILE A 72 -28.66 -40.56 23.05
C ILE A 72 -27.13 -40.53 22.92
N ALA A 73 -26.51 -41.65 22.51
CA ALA A 73 -25.07 -41.74 22.31
C ALA A 73 -24.57 -40.82 21.18
N MET A 74 -25.29 -40.75 20.05
CA MET A 74 -24.98 -39.85 18.93
C MET A 74 -25.06 -38.38 19.35
N ALA A 75 -26.13 -38.00 20.07
CA ALA A 75 -26.28 -36.65 20.59
C ALA A 75 -25.14 -36.29 21.56
N GLY A 76 -24.76 -37.22 22.44
CA GLY A 76 -23.62 -37.08 23.33
C GLY A 76 -22.29 -36.88 22.60
N ALA A 77 -22.03 -37.67 21.55
CA ALA A 77 -20.80 -37.55 20.75
C ALA A 77 -20.71 -36.19 20.04
N VAL A 78 -21.81 -35.69 19.48
CA VAL A 78 -21.87 -34.34 18.88
C VAL A 78 -21.60 -33.27 19.93
N ALA A 79 -22.22 -33.38 21.11
CA ALA A 79 -22.01 -32.44 22.21
C ALA A 79 -20.53 -32.41 22.65
N ILE A 80 -19.86 -33.57 22.75
CA ILE A 80 -18.44 -33.66 23.08
C ILE A 80 -17.59 -32.92 22.03
N VAL A 81 -17.82 -33.13 20.74
CA VAL A 81 -17.07 -32.43 19.68
C VAL A 81 -17.26 -30.91 19.78
N VAL A 82 -18.49 -30.45 20.04
CA VAL A 82 -18.77 -29.02 20.21
C VAL A 82 -18.05 -28.46 21.44
N ILE A 83 -18.11 -29.15 22.58
CA ILE A 83 -17.41 -28.75 23.82
C ILE A 83 -15.90 -28.65 23.59
N VAL A 84 -15.29 -29.65 22.94
CA VAL A 84 -13.87 -29.63 22.60
C VAL A 84 -13.54 -28.40 21.74
N LYS A 85 -14.33 -28.12 20.70
CA LYS A 85 -14.11 -26.94 19.86
C LYS A 85 -14.24 -25.62 20.63
N LEU A 86 -15.24 -25.51 21.52
CA LEU A 86 -15.42 -24.34 22.38
C LEU A 86 -14.22 -24.15 23.31
N LEU A 87 -13.75 -25.21 23.98
CA LEU A 87 -12.58 -25.17 24.84
C LEU A 87 -11.32 -24.74 24.09
N LEU A 88 -11.04 -25.34 22.92
CA LEU A 88 -9.91 -24.94 22.08
C LEU A 88 -9.98 -23.46 21.68
N SER A 89 -11.17 -22.97 21.28
CA SER A 89 -11.34 -21.57 20.89
C SER A 89 -11.14 -20.60 22.06
N ARG A 90 -11.69 -20.91 23.25
CA ARG A 90 -11.55 -20.09 24.46
C ARG A 90 -10.10 -20.03 24.91
N MET A 91 -9.42 -21.18 24.94
CA MET A 91 -8.01 -21.24 25.30
C MET A 91 -7.15 -20.44 24.33
N TYR A 92 -7.40 -20.57 23.03
CA TYR A 92 -6.70 -19.80 22.01
C TYR A 92 -6.95 -18.30 22.15
N GLN A 93 -8.20 -17.87 22.36
CA GLN A 93 -8.55 -16.46 22.54
C GLN A 93 -7.81 -15.85 23.73
N VAL A 94 -7.82 -16.52 24.88
CA VAL A 94 -7.14 -16.05 26.09
C VAL A 94 -5.63 -15.92 25.84
N TYR A 95 -4.99 -16.97 25.30
CA TYR A 95 -3.57 -16.93 24.94
C TYR A 95 -3.24 -15.80 23.95
N HIS A 96 -4.07 -15.62 22.93
CA HIS A 96 -3.91 -14.59 21.92
C HIS A 96 -4.01 -13.17 22.51
N GLN A 97 -4.94 -12.94 23.44
CA GLN A 97 -5.10 -11.66 24.13
C GLN A 97 -3.84 -11.27 24.93
N TYR A 98 -3.24 -12.22 25.66
CA TYR A 98 -1.97 -11.96 26.36
C TYR A 98 -0.85 -11.55 25.40
N ARG A 99 -0.77 -12.20 24.23
CA ARG A 99 0.22 -11.91 23.21
C ARG A 99 0.02 -10.55 22.54
N ILE A 100 -1.23 -10.16 22.26
CA ILE A 100 -1.55 -8.82 21.76
C ILE A 100 -1.17 -7.74 22.77
N LYS A 101 -1.49 -7.95 24.07
CA LYS A 101 -1.12 -7.00 25.12
C LYS A 101 0.39 -6.81 25.23
N LYS A 102 1.16 -7.90 25.12
CA LYS A 102 2.63 -7.82 25.10
C LYS A 102 3.12 -7.02 23.88
N LEU A 103 2.53 -7.24 22.72
CA LEU A 103 2.86 -6.49 21.50
C LEU A 103 2.57 -4.99 21.64
N SER A 104 1.42 -4.61 22.21
CA SER A 104 1.10 -3.19 22.44
C SER A 104 2.03 -2.56 23.48
N GLN A 105 2.42 -3.30 24.53
CA GLN A 105 3.43 -2.85 25.48
C GLN A 105 4.79 -2.60 24.82
N LEU A 106 5.25 -3.49 23.94
CA LEU A 106 6.51 -3.29 23.20
C LEU A 106 6.44 -2.05 22.28
N ARG A 107 5.32 -1.83 21.59
CA ARG A 107 5.09 -0.61 20.79
C ARG A 107 5.09 0.64 21.66
N GLY A 108 4.48 0.58 22.83
CA GLY A 108 4.52 1.68 23.80
C GLY A 108 5.95 1.95 24.31
N LEU A 109 6.74 0.90 24.57
CA LEU A 109 8.15 1.06 24.94
C LEU A 109 8.99 1.64 23.79
N HIS A 110 8.72 1.24 22.56
CA HIS A 110 9.34 1.80 21.36
C HIS A 110 9.08 3.31 21.27
N GLN A 111 7.81 3.72 21.40
CA GLN A 111 7.41 5.13 21.37
C GLN A 111 8.07 5.92 22.51
N LYS A 112 8.04 5.40 23.75
CA LYS A 112 8.70 6.04 24.90
C LYS A 112 10.20 6.25 24.70
N LYS A 113 10.90 5.27 24.11
CA LYS A 113 12.33 5.42 23.81
C LYS A 113 12.59 6.45 22.71
N LEU A 114 11.73 6.50 21.70
CA LEU A 114 11.81 7.50 20.64
C LEU A 114 11.60 8.91 21.20
N ASP A 115 10.59 9.09 22.05
CA ASP A 115 10.27 10.38 22.66
C ASP A 115 11.40 10.83 23.60
N LYS A 116 11.98 9.92 24.37
CA LYS A 116 13.16 10.20 25.19
C LYS A 116 14.36 10.63 24.34
N LEU A 117 14.60 9.98 23.20
CA LEU A 117 15.64 10.39 22.27
C LEU A 117 15.38 11.80 21.72
N LYS A 118 14.13 12.14 21.37
CA LYS A 118 13.75 13.49 20.90
C LYS A 118 13.97 14.56 21.96
N GLU A 119 13.68 14.23 23.22
CA GLU A 119 13.92 15.11 24.37
C GLU A 119 15.43 15.34 24.58
N GLU A 120 16.23 14.28 24.67
CA GLU A 120 17.69 14.37 24.85
C GLU A 120 18.40 15.12 23.70
N THR A 121 17.83 15.07 22.50
CA THR A 121 18.39 15.76 21.30
C THR A 121 17.80 17.15 21.06
N ASN A 122 16.89 17.65 21.93
CA ASN A 122 16.14 18.88 21.69
C ASN A 122 15.55 18.95 20.27
N TYR A 123 15.11 17.81 19.74
CA TYR A 123 14.71 17.66 18.35
C TYR A 123 13.52 18.57 18.01
N ASN A 124 12.49 18.61 18.85
CA ASN A 124 11.29 19.41 18.59
C ASN A 124 11.57 20.91 18.57
N ALA A 125 12.45 21.39 19.47
CA ALA A 125 12.84 22.80 19.52
C ALA A 125 13.66 23.19 18.29
N THR A 126 14.60 22.33 17.89
CA THR A 126 15.43 22.57 16.71
C THR A 126 14.60 22.45 15.43
N SER A 127 13.70 21.47 15.35
CA SER A 127 12.80 21.25 14.22
C SER A 127 11.81 22.39 14.04
N SER A 128 11.25 22.95 15.11
CA SER A 128 10.33 24.08 15.01
C SER A 128 11.02 25.37 14.58
N ILE A 129 12.26 25.59 15.03
CA ILE A 129 13.12 26.68 14.56
C ILE A 129 13.44 26.49 13.08
N ILE A 130 13.96 25.33 12.69
CA ILE A 130 14.26 25.01 11.29
C ILE A 130 13.01 25.18 10.44
N GLN A 131 11.86 24.68 10.88
CA GLN A 131 10.61 24.84 10.15
C GLN A 131 10.25 26.33 10.00
N ARG A 132 10.30 27.12 11.07
CA ARG A 132 10.01 28.56 11.00
C ARG A 132 10.94 29.33 10.06
N PHE A 133 12.23 29.00 10.02
CA PHE A 133 13.22 29.73 9.21
C PHE A 133 13.42 29.14 7.81
N SER A 134 13.13 27.85 7.61
CA SER A 134 13.11 27.18 6.31
C SER A 134 11.84 27.53 5.52
N SER A 135 10.75 27.91 6.20
CA SER A 135 9.46 28.26 5.61
C SER A 135 9.32 29.77 5.40
N GLY A 136 10.28 30.42 4.74
CA GLY A 136 10.25 31.88 4.50
C GLY A 136 8.85 32.42 4.13
N GLU A 137 8.54 33.62 4.61
CA GLU A 137 7.22 34.25 4.85
C GLU A 137 6.18 34.26 3.71
N THR A 138 6.43 33.68 2.52
CA THR A 138 5.47 33.74 1.39
C THR A 138 5.42 32.52 0.46
N GLN A 139 6.01 31.36 0.81
CA GLN A 139 6.02 30.20 -0.11
C GLN A 139 5.31 28.94 0.41
N SER A 140 5.02 28.82 1.70
CA SER A 140 4.55 27.55 2.28
C SER A 140 3.06 27.30 2.10
N GLU A 141 2.18 28.29 2.11
CA GLU A 141 0.74 28.05 1.93
C GLU A 141 0.45 27.56 0.51
N ASP A 142 0.98 28.22 -0.51
CA ASP A 142 0.83 27.78 -1.90
C ASP A 142 1.59 26.47 -2.18
N ALA A 143 2.80 26.26 -1.62
CA ALA A 143 3.53 25.01 -1.84
C ALA A 143 2.94 23.80 -1.10
N VAL A 144 2.37 23.98 0.09
CA VAL A 144 1.71 22.89 0.83
C VAL A 144 0.38 22.53 0.17
N ILE A 145 -0.39 23.51 -0.32
CA ILE A 145 -1.63 23.26 -1.06
C ILE A 145 -1.32 22.56 -2.39
N LEU A 146 -0.31 23.02 -3.14
CA LEU A 146 0.12 22.38 -4.39
C LEU A 146 0.68 20.97 -4.16
N MET A 147 1.44 20.74 -3.08
CA MET A 147 1.93 19.40 -2.74
C MET A 147 0.80 18.46 -2.33
N ASP A 148 -0.20 18.92 -1.56
CA ASP A 148 -1.33 18.06 -1.17
C ASP A 148 -2.22 17.72 -2.38
N GLU A 149 -2.39 18.67 -3.31
CA GLU A 149 -3.10 18.45 -4.57
C GLU A 149 -2.34 17.50 -5.51
N GLU A 150 -1.03 17.68 -5.66
CA GLU A 150 -0.17 16.84 -6.51
C GLU A 150 -0.05 15.42 -5.94
N ILE A 151 0.11 15.28 -4.61
CA ILE A 151 0.15 13.98 -3.93
C ILE A 151 -1.18 13.25 -4.08
N SER A 152 -2.32 13.95 -3.92
CA SER A 152 -3.65 13.38 -4.15
C SER A 152 -3.83 12.88 -5.58
N LYS A 153 -3.39 13.65 -6.58
CA LYS A 153 -3.38 13.21 -8.00
C LYS A 153 -2.55 11.95 -8.20
N LYS A 154 -1.35 11.87 -7.61
CA LYS A 154 -0.49 10.67 -7.68
C LYS A 154 -1.11 9.44 -7.01
N TYR A 155 -1.79 9.61 -5.88
CA TYR A 155 -2.53 8.51 -5.26
C TYR A 155 -3.69 8.01 -6.12
N ASN A 156 -4.42 8.92 -6.77
CA ASN A 156 -5.50 8.56 -7.70
C ASN A 156 -4.97 7.82 -8.94
N GLU A 157 -3.83 8.24 -9.50
CA GLU A 157 -3.15 7.53 -10.60
C GLU A 157 -2.73 6.10 -10.19
N LEU A 158 -2.14 5.94 -9.00
CA LEU A 158 -1.68 4.63 -8.52
C LEU A 158 -2.86 3.67 -8.26
N THR A 159 -3.97 4.18 -7.71
CA THR A 159 -5.16 3.37 -7.46
C THR A 159 -5.84 2.91 -8.76
N GLU A 160 -5.86 3.76 -9.78
CA GLU A 160 -6.37 3.41 -11.11
C GLU A 160 -5.49 2.35 -11.79
N LEU A 161 -4.16 2.47 -11.70
CA LEU A 161 -3.23 1.44 -12.21
C LEU A 161 -3.42 0.11 -11.49
N GLN A 162 -3.64 0.13 -10.18
CA GLN A 162 -3.90 -1.06 -9.39
C GLN A 162 -5.22 -1.72 -9.83
N LYS A 163 -6.26 -0.94 -10.14
CA LYS A 163 -7.53 -1.43 -10.65
C LYS A 163 -7.38 -2.08 -12.03
N GLN A 164 -6.66 -1.43 -12.95
CA GLN A 164 -6.35 -1.99 -14.27
C GLN A 164 -5.58 -3.32 -14.17
N LEU A 165 -4.62 -3.43 -13.23
CA LEU A 165 -3.91 -4.68 -12.99
C LEU A 165 -4.85 -5.79 -12.50
N THR A 166 -5.79 -5.47 -11.62
CA THR A 166 -6.79 -6.45 -11.15
C THR A 166 -7.72 -6.90 -12.27
N GLU A 167 -8.14 -5.99 -13.15
CA GLU A 167 -8.99 -6.29 -14.31
C GLU A 167 -8.25 -7.15 -15.35
N LEU A 168 -6.98 -6.83 -15.63
CA LEU A 168 -6.13 -7.64 -16.52
C LEU A 168 -5.93 -9.05 -15.95
N LYS A 169 -5.63 -9.16 -14.66
CA LYS A 169 -5.47 -10.46 -13.99
C LYS A 169 -6.74 -11.31 -14.03
N GLN A 170 -7.91 -10.67 -13.98
CA GLN A 170 -9.21 -11.36 -14.06
C GLN A 170 -9.55 -11.79 -15.49
N ASN A 171 -9.07 -11.04 -16.49
CA ASN A 171 -9.22 -11.37 -17.91
C ASN A 171 -7.97 -12.07 -18.47
N GLU A 172 -7.79 -13.35 -18.16
CA GLU A 172 -6.67 -14.18 -18.64
C GLU A 172 -6.46 -14.13 -20.17
N LYS A 173 -7.54 -13.91 -20.96
CA LYS A 173 -7.47 -13.78 -22.42
C LYS A 173 -6.72 -12.53 -22.91
N LYS A 174 -6.78 -11.42 -22.17
CA LYS A 174 -6.05 -10.18 -22.52
C LYS A 174 -4.57 -10.25 -22.18
N LEU A 175 -4.19 -11.04 -21.18
CA LEU A 175 -2.77 -11.29 -20.89
C LEU A 175 -2.06 -12.03 -22.03
N MET A 176 -2.77 -12.79 -22.86
CA MET A 176 -2.15 -13.62 -23.90
C MET A 176 -1.68 -12.83 -25.12
N ASP A 177 -2.17 -11.59 -25.35
CA ASP A 177 -1.69 -10.73 -26.43
C ASP A 177 -0.44 -9.95 -25.98
N PRO A 178 0.75 -10.20 -26.58
CA PRO A 178 1.99 -9.51 -26.20
C PRO A 178 1.89 -7.99 -26.35
N LYS A 179 1.12 -7.51 -27.33
CA LYS A 179 1.06 -6.09 -27.69
C LYS A 179 0.34 -5.24 -26.63
N GLU A 180 -0.79 -5.72 -26.08
CA GLU A 180 -1.50 -5.00 -25.02
C GLU A 180 -0.69 -4.95 -23.71
N ARG A 181 0.11 -6.00 -23.46
CA ARG A 181 0.94 -6.11 -22.27
C ARG A 181 2.09 -5.11 -22.30
N ASP A 182 2.77 -4.99 -23.43
CA ASP A 182 3.89 -4.06 -23.60
C ASP A 182 3.41 -2.60 -23.47
N VAL A 183 2.27 -2.25 -24.07
CA VAL A 183 1.68 -0.91 -23.93
C VAL A 183 1.32 -0.58 -22.47
N TRP A 184 0.79 -1.55 -21.73
CA TRP A 184 0.51 -1.37 -20.31
C TRP A 184 1.80 -1.25 -19.49
N PHE A 185 2.83 -2.07 -19.76
CA PHE A 185 4.13 -1.97 -19.11
C PHE A 185 4.82 -0.64 -19.38
N ASP A 186 4.79 -0.14 -20.62
CA ASP A 186 5.35 1.16 -20.99
C ASP A 186 4.64 2.31 -20.27
N LYS A 187 3.31 2.20 -20.08
CA LYS A 187 2.55 3.18 -19.30
C LYS A 187 2.93 3.17 -17.83
N VAL A 188 3.11 2.00 -17.23
CA VAL A 188 3.54 1.85 -15.83
C VAL A 188 4.98 2.34 -15.65
N LEU A 189 5.87 1.99 -16.57
CA LEU A 189 7.25 2.46 -16.59
C LEU A 189 7.30 3.98 -16.74
N GLY A 190 6.48 4.56 -17.61
CA GLY A 190 6.34 6.00 -17.78
C GLY A 190 5.98 6.69 -16.46
N VAL A 191 4.97 6.19 -15.74
CA VAL A 191 4.54 6.76 -14.45
C VAL A 191 5.62 6.57 -13.36
N LEU A 192 6.23 5.38 -13.27
CA LEU A 192 7.30 5.09 -12.30
C LEU A 192 8.58 5.90 -12.58
N SER A 193 8.85 6.23 -13.85
CA SER A 193 9.93 7.12 -14.25
C SER A 193 9.61 8.61 -14.11
N GLY A 194 8.41 8.96 -13.61
CA GLY A 194 8.00 10.36 -13.44
C GLY A 194 7.62 11.05 -14.75
N GLY A 195 6.89 10.35 -15.63
CA GLY A 195 6.67 10.75 -17.02
C GLY A 195 5.93 12.08 -17.22
N ASP A 196 6.54 12.89 -18.10
CA ASP A 196 5.95 13.78 -19.11
C ASP A 196 5.93 15.31 -18.92
N GLU A 197 6.79 15.89 -18.06
CA GLU A 197 7.07 17.34 -18.14
C GLU A 197 8.46 17.71 -18.70
N MET A 198 9.39 16.77 -18.88
CA MET A 198 10.78 17.10 -19.26
C MET A 198 11.21 16.55 -20.64
N ALA A 199 10.37 15.78 -21.33
CA ALA A 199 10.73 15.18 -22.61
C ALA A 199 10.35 16.09 -23.79
N PRO A 200 11.30 16.48 -24.66
CA PRO A 200 11.01 17.32 -25.82
C PRO A 200 10.18 16.52 -26.83
N LYS A 201 8.98 17.02 -27.17
CA LYS A 201 8.03 16.34 -28.08
C LYS A 201 8.42 16.59 -29.55
N PRO A 202 8.53 15.56 -30.41
CA PRO A 202 8.89 15.76 -31.81
C PRO A 202 7.79 16.53 -32.56
N ILE A 203 8.20 17.45 -33.45
CA ILE A 203 7.29 18.20 -34.30
C ILE A 203 7.03 17.38 -35.56
N ILE A 204 5.77 16.98 -35.74
CA ILE A 204 5.31 16.27 -36.93
C ILE A 204 4.56 17.28 -37.81
N CYS A 205 4.95 17.38 -39.08
CA CYS A 205 4.29 18.29 -40.01
C CYS A 205 2.90 17.75 -40.38
N THR A 206 1.85 18.57 -40.24
CA THR A 206 0.47 18.19 -40.55
C THR A 206 0.18 17.95 -42.04
N ASN A 207 1.07 18.43 -42.93
CA ASN A 207 0.86 18.35 -44.37
C ASN A 207 1.63 17.19 -45.03
N CYS A 208 2.89 16.96 -44.62
CA CYS A 208 3.71 15.88 -45.19
C CYS A 208 3.88 14.66 -44.25
N ASN A 209 3.40 14.72 -43.00
CA ASN A 209 3.51 13.68 -41.96
C ASN A 209 4.93 13.12 -41.67
N GLU A 210 5.96 13.66 -42.32
CA GLU A 210 7.35 13.32 -42.10
C GLU A 210 7.91 14.03 -40.85
N HIS A 211 8.80 13.35 -40.11
CA HIS A 211 9.52 13.91 -38.98
C HIS A 211 10.90 14.42 -39.42
N CYS A 212 11.16 15.72 -39.22
CA CYS A 212 12.41 16.36 -39.63
C CYS A 212 13.44 16.50 -38.50
N GLY A 213 13.33 15.71 -37.41
CA GLY A 213 14.29 15.77 -36.30
C GLY A 213 14.19 17.02 -35.41
N ALA A 214 13.12 17.81 -35.56
CA ALA A 214 12.87 19.00 -34.76
C ALA A 214 11.98 18.66 -33.56
N TYR A 215 12.29 19.22 -32.40
CA TYR A 215 11.55 18.98 -31.17
C TYR A 215 11.02 20.28 -30.56
N ARG A 216 9.86 20.20 -29.90
CA ARG A 216 9.20 21.29 -29.19
C ARG A 216 9.91 21.54 -27.86
N LEU A 217 10.31 22.78 -27.63
CA LEU A 217 10.74 23.24 -26.32
C LEU A 217 9.52 23.72 -25.52
N LEU A 218 9.47 23.37 -24.23
CA LEU A 218 8.42 23.83 -23.31
C LEU A 218 8.51 25.35 -23.08
N ASN A 219 7.34 25.97 -22.91
CA ASN A 219 7.15 27.41 -22.63
C ASN A 219 7.54 28.41 -23.73
N ARG A 220 7.67 27.97 -25.00
CA ARG A 220 7.75 28.91 -26.13
C ARG A 220 6.77 28.56 -27.25
N PRO A 221 6.13 29.57 -27.87
CA PRO A 221 5.22 29.35 -28.97
C PRO A 221 5.99 28.77 -30.17
N LEU A 222 5.41 27.76 -30.80
CA LEU A 222 6.03 27.09 -31.93
C LEU A 222 5.97 27.98 -33.18
N LYS A 223 7.15 28.39 -33.67
CA LYS A 223 7.34 28.95 -35.01
C LYS A 223 8.17 27.98 -35.83
N TYR A 224 7.50 27.20 -36.67
CA TYR A 224 8.12 26.13 -37.43
C TYR A 224 7.78 26.25 -38.91
N VAL A 225 8.80 26.13 -39.76
CA VAL A 225 8.65 26.02 -41.21
C VAL A 225 9.16 24.65 -41.63
N CYS A 226 8.30 23.83 -42.20
CA CYS A 226 8.69 22.50 -42.63
C CYS A 226 9.68 22.59 -43.81
N PRO A 227 10.86 21.95 -43.74
CA PRO A 227 11.83 21.97 -44.84
C PRO A 227 11.38 21.15 -46.05
N ASN A 228 10.43 20.22 -45.88
CA ASN A 228 9.98 19.34 -46.96
C ASN A 228 8.79 19.91 -47.76
N CYS A 229 7.85 20.59 -47.11
CA CYS A 229 6.66 21.15 -47.78
C CYS A 229 6.48 22.67 -47.65
N GLY A 230 7.35 23.36 -46.90
CA GLY A 230 7.32 24.82 -46.76
C GLY A 230 6.18 25.39 -45.92
N ILE A 231 5.34 24.55 -45.30
CA ILE A 231 4.20 25.03 -44.50
C ILE A 231 4.69 25.71 -43.22
N LYS A 232 4.10 26.86 -42.90
CA LYS A 232 4.41 27.64 -41.70
C LYS A 232 3.37 27.36 -40.62
N ILE A 233 3.83 26.89 -39.48
CA ILE A 233 3.03 26.72 -38.27
C ILE A 233 3.48 27.80 -37.30
N ASP A 234 2.58 28.74 -37.01
CA ASP A 234 2.80 29.79 -36.00
C ASP A 234 1.70 29.72 -34.93
N GLU A 235 2.08 29.32 -33.72
CA GLU A 235 1.17 29.24 -32.58
C GLU A 235 0.95 30.61 -31.90
N THR A 236 1.78 31.64 -32.15
CA THR A 236 1.58 32.95 -31.49
C THR A 236 0.26 33.61 -31.89
N ALA A 237 -0.17 33.42 -33.14
CA ALA A 237 -1.40 34.02 -33.65
C ALA A 237 -2.68 33.39 -33.06
N LYS A 238 -2.62 32.16 -32.54
CA LYS A 238 -3.78 31.48 -31.94
C LYS A 238 -4.00 31.85 -30.47
N MET A 239 -2.93 32.14 -29.72
CA MET A 239 -3.04 32.63 -28.34
C MET A 239 -3.63 34.05 -28.29
N GLU A 240 -3.32 34.91 -29.26
CA GLU A 240 -3.91 36.26 -29.36
C GLU A 240 -5.41 36.25 -29.67
N GLN A 241 -5.94 35.19 -30.31
CA GLN A 241 -7.37 35.05 -30.60
C GLN A 241 -8.15 34.50 -29.39
N ALA A 242 -7.59 33.54 -28.66
CA ALA A 242 -8.22 32.98 -27.45
C ALA A 242 -8.35 34.00 -26.30
N VAL A 243 -7.32 34.85 -26.11
CA VAL A 243 -7.37 35.92 -25.08
C VAL A 243 -8.43 36.99 -25.42
N ASN A 244 -8.68 37.25 -26.70
CA ASN A 244 -9.69 38.23 -27.12
C ASN A 244 -11.14 37.68 -27.04
N GLU A 245 -11.33 36.36 -27.07
CA GLU A 245 -12.63 35.73 -26.86
C GLU A 245 -13.00 35.69 -25.36
N GLU A 246 -12.05 35.35 -24.47
CA GLU A 246 -12.27 35.36 -23.02
C GLU A 246 -12.57 36.77 -22.47
N VAL A 247 -11.94 37.82 -23.02
CA VAL A 247 -12.20 39.23 -22.63
C VAL A 247 -13.57 39.75 -23.13
N ASN A 248 -14.17 39.11 -24.14
CA ASN A 248 -15.51 39.49 -24.62
C ASN A 248 -16.62 38.78 -23.86
N GLU A 249 -16.43 37.56 -23.36
CA GLU A 249 -17.43 36.88 -22.52
C GLU A 249 -17.62 37.56 -21.16
N ASP A 250 -16.56 38.12 -20.57
CA ASP A 250 -16.61 38.82 -19.27
C ASP A 250 -17.26 40.23 -19.33
N LYS A 251 -17.48 40.77 -20.54
CA LYS A 251 -18.18 42.06 -20.74
C LYS A 251 -19.68 41.93 -20.99
N THR A 252 -20.20 40.70 -21.08
CA THR A 252 -21.61 40.43 -21.39
C THR A 252 -22.38 39.82 -20.22
N LYS A 253 -21.79 39.80 -19.02
CA LYS A 253 -22.40 39.30 -17.78
C LYS A 253 -22.63 40.41 -16.77
#